data_AF-A0A6A0ICI6-F1
#
_entry.id   AF-A0A6A0ICI6-F1
#
_cell.length_a   1.000
_cell.length_b   1.000
_cell.length_c   1.000
_cell.angle_alpha   90.00
_cell.angle_beta   90.00
_cell.angle_gamma   90.00
#
_symmetry.space_group_name_H-M   'P 1'
#
loop_
_entity.id
_entity.type
_entity.pdbx_description
1 polymer ?
#
loop_
_entity_poly.entity_id
_entity_poly.type
_entity_poly.pdbx_seq_one_letter_code
_entity_poly.pdbx_strand_id
1 'polypeptide(L)'
;MTPASSDGSAPAASGLDSKKDPSRKPPTLTICPDEVPIILAAYPHWIRWRWSWVEKQLKWTKVPVHPTLARNASTSNPSTWGKFETAVANLNVHGVDGVGFVFTAADPFCGIDIDSCRDPRTGLISELARSVMEAIPCYAEVSVSGTGVHVITRGSLGGRSGGKSGALEVYDRGRYFTFTGHRLLPGRAGE
;
A
#
# COMPACT_ATOMS: atom_id res chain seq x y z
N MET A 1 -2.88 50.12 28.15
CA MET A 1 -2.61 48.78 28.73
C MET A 1 -3.66 47.81 28.20
N THR A 2 -3.36 47.17 27.09
CA THR A 2 -4.15 46.07 26.49
C THR A 2 -3.41 44.77 26.76
N PRO A 3 -4.08 43.69 27.23
CA PRO A 3 -3.40 42.44 27.51
C PRO A 3 -3.35 41.52 26.28
N ALA A 4 -2.21 40.84 26.18
CA ALA A 4 -1.96 39.50 25.65
C ALA A 4 -2.68 39.05 24.36
N SER A 5 -1.90 38.87 23.30
CA SER A 5 -2.11 37.77 22.34
C SER A 5 -0.93 36.82 22.49
N SER A 6 -1.13 35.78 23.31
CA SER A 6 -0.23 34.63 23.37
C SER A 6 -0.58 33.72 22.19
N ASP A 7 0.29 33.70 21.18
CA ASP A 7 0.30 32.68 20.13
C ASP A 7 0.56 31.32 20.78
N GLY A 8 -0.53 30.61 21.07
CA GLY A 8 -0.51 29.21 21.46
C GLY A 8 -0.29 28.35 20.23
N SER A 9 0.96 28.24 19.76
CA SER A 9 1.34 27.17 18.84
C SER A 9 1.12 25.85 19.57
N ALA A 10 0.02 25.16 19.23
CA ALA A 10 -0.22 23.80 19.71
C ALA A 10 0.97 22.92 19.30
N PRO A 11 1.53 22.11 20.20
CA PRO A 11 2.60 21.20 19.84
C PRO A 11 2.03 20.18 18.85
N ALA A 12 2.75 19.96 17.74
CA ALA A 12 2.50 18.84 16.85
C ALA A 12 2.50 17.57 17.72
N ALA A 13 1.36 16.87 17.78
CA ALA A 13 1.31 15.56 18.40
C ALA A 13 2.36 14.69 17.70
N SER A 14 3.45 14.39 18.40
CA SER A 14 4.47 13.46 17.97
C SER A 14 3.84 12.07 17.95
N GLY A 15 3.15 11.77 16.85
CA GLY A 15 2.53 10.48 16.63
C GLY A 15 3.62 9.41 16.66
N LEU A 16 3.61 8.56 17.70
CA LEU A 16 4.42 7.36 17.70
C LEU A 16 4.17 6.60 16.39
N ASP A 17 5.25 6.20 15.71
CA ASP A 17 5.17 5.34 14.53
C ASP A 17 4.48 4.03 14.94
N SER A 18 3.21 3.87 14.54
CA SER A 18 2.40 2.69 14.87
C SER A 18 3.05 1.36 14.46
N LYS A 19 4.02 1.38 13.53
CA LYS A 19 4.77 0.19 13.17
C LYS A 19 5.83 -0.20 14.22
N LYS A 20 6.14 0.65 15.19
CA LYS A 20 7.17 0.44 16.23
C LYS A 20 6.60 0.12 17.62
N ASP A 21 5.29 0.07 17.78
CA ASP A 21 4.64 -0.34 19.02
C ASP A 21 4.26 -1.83 18.96
N PRO A 22 4.94 -2.73 19.68
CA PRO A 22 4.62 -4.16 19.67
C PRO A 22 3.28 -4.49 20.31
N SER A 23 2.74 -3.61 21.17
CA SER A 23 1.52 -3.87 21.94
C SER A 23 0.26 -3.78 21.09
N ARG A 24 0.34 -3.09 19.94
CA ARG A 24 -0.82 -2.82 19.09
C ARG A 24 -0.49 -3.06 17.63
N LYS A 25 -1.29 -3.93 17.01
CA LYS A 25 -1.27 -4.15 15.56
C LYS A 25 -1.61 -2.84 14.82
N PRO A 26 -0.89 -2.49 13.73
CA PRO A 26 -1.15 -1.24 13.02
C PRO A 26 -2.60 -1.17 12.47
N PRO A 27 -3.24 0.01 12.53
CA PRO A 27 -4.51 0.25 11.84
C PRO A 27 -4.40 -0.09 10.36
N THR A 28 -5.44 -0.73 9.82
CA THR A 28 -5.45 -1.28 8.47
C THR A 28 -6.79 -1.00 7.81
N LEU A 29 -6.77 -0.42 6.61
CA LEU A 29 -7.97 -0.28 5.79
C LEU A 29 -8.44 -1.65 5.31
N THR A 30 -9.72 -1.93 5.49
CA THR A 30 -10.38 -3.09 4.87
C THR A 30 -10.44 -2.89 3.37
N ILE A 31 -10.17 -3.96 2.61
CA ILE A 31 -10.23 -3.92 1.15
C ILE A 31 -11.66 -3.63 0.65
N CYS A 32 -11.76 -2.87 -0.44
CA CYS A 32 -12.92 -2.71 -1.31
C CYS A 32 -12.68 -3.52 -2.59
N PRO A 33 -13.05 -4.81 -2.65
CA PRO A 33 -12.63 -5.70 -3.75
C PRO A 33 -13.15 -5.26 -5.12
N ASP A 34 -14.35 -4.67 -5.15
CA ASP A 34 -15.03 -4.27 -6.40
C ASP A 34 -14.37 -3.07 -7.10
N GLU A 35 -13.54 -2.32 -6.38
CA GLU A 35 -12.79 -1.17 -6.92
C GLU A 35 -11.41 -1.56 -7.46
N VAL A 36 -10.97 -2.81 -7.23
CA VAL A 36 -9.73 -3.31 -7.80
C VAL A 36 -9.90 -3.46 -9.32
N PRO A 37 -9.00 -2.90 -10.14
CA PRO A 37 -9.15 -2.96 -11.59
C PRO A 37 -9.21 -4.40 -12.10
N ILE A 38 -10.22 -4.69 -12.93
CA ILE A 38 -10.43 -6.03 -13.51
C ILE A 38 -9.19 -6.55 -14.27
N ILE A 39 -8.42 -5.64 -14.88
CA ILE A 39 -7.18 -5.97 -15.59
C ILE A 39 -6.07 -6.51 -14.66
N LEU A 40 -6.06 -6.10 -13.38
CA LEU A 40 -5.12 -6.62 -12.37
C LEU A 40 -5.69 -7.90 -11.73
N ALA A 41 -6.99 -7.89 -11.41
CA ALA A 41 -7.69 -9.04 -10.84
C ALA A 41 -7.57 -10.30 -11.71
N ALA A 42 -7.51 -10.14 -13.04
CA ALA A 42 -7.37 -11.23 -14.00
C ALA A 42 -6.04 -12.00 -13.93
N TYR A 43 -4.97 -11.44 -13.35
CA TYR A 43 -3.68 -12.12 -13.23
C TYR A 43 -3.63 -13.00 -11.98
N PRO A 44 -3.08 -14.23 -12.04
CA PRO A 44 -2.98 -15.13 -10.88
C PRO A 44 -1.79 -14.78 -9.97
N HIS A 45 -1.52 -13.49 -9.75
CA HIS A 45 -0.39 -12.98 -8.96
C HIS A 45 -0.80 -12.56 -7.55
N TRP A 46 -2.00 -12.95 -7.12
CA TRP A 46 -2.55 -12.52 -5.84
C TRP A 46 -2.08 -13.42 -4.71
N ILE A 47 -1.85 -12.78 -3.57
CA ILE A 47 -1.56 -13.38 -2.28
C ILE A 47 -2.46 -12.74 -1.22
N ARG A 48 -2.46 -13.31 -0.02
CA ARG A 48 -2.91 -12.62 1.19
C ARG A 48 -1.70 -12.05 1.91
N TRP A 49 -1.88 -11.22 2.93
CA TRP A 49 -0.78 -10.80 3.80
C TRP A 49 -1.28 -10.65 5.23
N ARG A 50 -0.37 -10.67 6.21
CA ARG A 50 -0.67 -10.39 7.61
C ARG A 50 0.39 -9.51 8.24
N TRP A 51 0.01 -8.73 9.24
CA TRP A 51 0.96 -8.08 10.13
C TRP A 51 1.66 -9.12 11.01
N SER A 52 2.98 -9.01 11.11
CA SER A 52 3.80 -9.78 12.04
C SER A 52 4.83 -8.85 12.66
N TRP A 53 4.92 -8.86 13.99
CA TRP A 53 6.00 -8.20 14.70
C TRP A 53 7.31 -8.96 14.44
N VAL A 54 8.38 -8.23 14.15
CA VAL A 54 9.72 -8.78 13.95
C VAL A 54 10.63 -8.22 15.03
N GLU A 55 10.89 -9.01 16.07
CA GLU A 55 11.67 -8.59 17.25
C GLU A 55 13.04 -8.01 16.87
N LYS A 56 13.74 -8.65 15.92
CA LYS A 56 15.06 -8.18 15.46
C LYS A 56 15.03 -6.79 14.83
N GLN A 57 13.90 -6.37 14.28
CA GLN A 57 13.72 -5.06 13.64
C GLN A 57 12.96 -4.08 14.53
N LEU A 58 12.42 -4.54 15.66
CA LEU A 58 11.47 -3.82 16.51
C LEU A 58 10.39 -3.13 15.68
N LYS A 59 9.81 -3.89 14.73
CA LYS A 59 8.86 -3.35 13.77
C LYS A 59 7.83 -4.37 13.30
N TRP A 60 6.60 -3.91 13.11
CA TRP A 60 5.57 -4.62 12.36
C TRP A 60 5.90 -4.66 10.86
N THR A 61 5.83 -5.86 10.29
CA THR A 61 6.03 -6.12 8.87
C THR A 61 4.81 -6.80 8.28
N LYS A 62 4.65 -6.67 6.96
CA LYS A 62 3.57 -7.32 6.22
C LYS A 62 4.11 -8.59 5.59
N VAL A 63 3.82 -9.73 6.20
CA VAL A 63 4.29 -11.03 5.73
C VAL A 63 3.33 -11.55 4.66
N PRO A 64 3.81 -11.90 3.45
CA PRO A 64 2.97 -12.48 2.41
C PRO A 64 2.50 -13.89 2.80
N VAL A 65 1.24 -14.21 2.53
CA VAL A 65 0.55 -15.46 2.89
C VAL A 65 -0.10 -16.06 1.64
N HIS A 66 -0.03 -17.38 1.50
CA HIS A 66 -0.64 -18.12 0.39
C HIS A 66 -2.14 -17.79 0.26
N PRO A 67 -2.73 -17.74 -0.95
CA PRO A 67 -4.16 -17.41 -1.13
C PRO A 67 -5.13 -18.33 -0.39
N THR A 68 -4.79 -19.61 -0.25
CA THR A 68 -5.66 -20.63 0.36
C THR A 68 -5.09 -21.30 1.61
N LEU A 69 -3.76 -21.40 1.74
CA LEU A 69 -3.12 -22.23 2.76
C LEU A 69 -2.62 -21.37 3.92
N ALA A 70 -2.54 -21.94 5.12
CA ALA A 70 -1.98 -21.29 6.31
C ALA A 70 -0.44 -21.23 6.30
N ARG A 71 0.18 -20.84 5.17
CA ARG A 71 1.63 -20.74 5.00
C ARG A 71 2.02 -19.45 4.29
N ASN A 72 3.28 -19.05 4.45
CA ASN A 72 3.80 -17.87 3.76
C ASN A 72 3.84 -18.09 2.24
N ALA A 73 3.61 -17.02 1.48
CA ALA A 73 3.90 -16.97 0.06
C ALA A 73 5.30 -16.39 -0.17
N SER A 74 5.87 -16.63 -1.35
CA SER A 74 7.15 -16.03 -1.79
C SER A 74 6.86 -14.94 -2.79
N THR A 75 7.66 -13.86 -2.87
CA THR A 75 7.52 -12.85 -3.94
C THR A 75 8.24 -13.23 -5.23
N SER A 76 8.86 -14.41 -5.29
CA SER A 76 9.61 -14.90 -6.45
C SER A 76 9.21 -16.30 -6.90
N ASN A 77 8.27 -16.97 -6.22
CA ASN A 77 7.78 -18.29 -6.60
C ASN A 77 6.28 -18.24 -6.97
N PRO A 78 5.95 -18.25 -8.29
CA PRO A 78 4.56 -18.19 -8.78
C PRO A 78 3.64 -19.29 -8.26
N SER A 79 4.18 -20.46 -7.90
CA SER A 79 3.37 -21.56 -7.35
C SER A 79 2.76 -21.26 -5.97
N THR A 80 3.13 -20.14 -5.36
CA THR A 80 2.59 -19.68 -4.07
C THR A 80 1.55 -18.57 -4.19
N TRP A 81 1.23 -18.15 -5.43
CA TRP A 81 0.24 -17.12 -5.74
C TRP A 81 -1.04 -17.76 -6.28
N GLY A 82 -2.05 -16.95 -6.57
CA GLY A 82 -3.31 -17.44 -7.11
C GLY A 82 -4.22 -16.32 -7.57
N LYS A 83 -5.49 -16.68 -7.76
CA LYS A 83 -6.54 -15.78 -8.26
C LYS A 83 -6.95 -14.75 -7.20
N PHE A 84 -7.38 -13.58 -7.66
CA PHE A 84 -7.89 -12.51 -6.82
C PHE A 84 -9.06 -12.97 -5.95
N GLU A 85 -10.07 -13.60 -6.57
CA GLU A 85 -11.29 -14.03 -5.91
C GLU A 85 -11.00 -15.06 -4.81
N THR A 86 -10.01 -15.93 -5.05
CA THR A 86 -9.56 -16.90 -4.05
C THR A 86 -8.90 -16.22 -2.85
N ALA A 87 -8.04 -15.22 -3.09
CA ALA A 87 -7.40 -14.48 -2.00
C ALA A 87 -8.43 -13.70 -1.16
N VAL A 88 -9.40 -13.05 -1.81
CA VAL A 88 -10.48 -12.29 -1.16
C VAL A 88 -11.41 -13.22 -0.37
N ALA A 89 -11.85 -14.34 -0.95
CA ALA A 89 -12.74 -15.30 -0.28
C ALA A 89 -12.13 -15.89 1.01
N ASN A 90 -10.80 -15.89 1.13
CA ASN A 90 -10.07 -16.44 2.27
C ASN A 90 -9.54 -15.37 3.24
N LEU A 91 -10.12 -14.16 3.28
CA LEU A 91 -9.68 -13.11 4.21
C LEU A 91 -10.06 -13.39 5.68
N ASN A 92 -11.15 -14.14 5.92
CA ASN A 92 -11.62 -14.45 7.27
C ASN A 92 -10.96 -15.68 7.91
N VAL A 93 -9.99 -16.29 7.22
CA VAL A 93 -9.30 -17.49 7.70
C VAL A 93 -7.81 -17.25 7.88
N HIS A 94 -7.22 -17.91 8.87
CA HIS A 94 -5.77 -17.87 9.16
C HIS A 94 -5.21 -16.51 9.60
N GLY A 95 -6.07 -15.57 10.02
CA GLY A 95 -5.66 -14.30 10.64
C GLY A 95 -4.88 -13.39 9.69
N VAL A 96 -5.31 -13.30 8.43
CA VAL A 96 -4.76 -12.38 7.44
C VAL A 96 -5.42 -11.00 7.53
N ASP A 97 -4.78 -10.00 6.92
CA ASP A 97 -5.14 -8.59 7.02
C ASP A 97 -5.55 -7.95 5.70
N GLY A 98 -5.36 -8.66 4.59
CA GLY A 98 -5.71 -8.18 3.27
C GLY A 98 -5.07 -9.01 2.17
N VAL A 99 -5.17 -8.49 0.96
CA VAL A 99 -4.57 -9.09 -0.24
C VAL A 99 -3.40 -8.26 -0.74
N GLY A 100 -2.56 -8.88 -1.54
CA GLY A 100 -1.48 -8.21 -2.24
C GLY A 100 -1.26 -8.79 -3.62
N PHE A 101 -0.65 -8.00 -4.49
CA PHE A 101 -0.32 -8.37 -5.86
C PHE A 101 1.20 -8.41 -6.01
N VAL A 102 1.71 -9.51 -6.55
CA VAL A 102 3.14 -9.68 -6.81
C VAL A 102 3.49 -9.18 -8.21
N PHE A 103 4.42 -8.24 -8.30
CA PHE A 103 4.93 -7.76 -9.59
C PHE A 103 6.02 -8.70 -10.11
N THR A 104 6.04 -8.90 -11.41
CA THR A 104 6.96 -9.80 -12.11
C THR A 104 7.43 -9.18 -13.42
N ALA A 105 8.60 -9.61 -13.89
CA ALA A 105 9.10 -9.17 -15.19
C ALA A 105 8.23 -9.63 -16.40
N ALA A 106 7.29 -10.54 -16.19
CA ALA A 106 6.43 -11.09 -17.23
C ALA A 106 5.06 -10.40 -17.32
N ASP A 107 4.65 -9.66 -16.30
CA ASP A 107 3.44 -8.84 -16.33
C ASP A 107 3.76 -7.40 -16.76
N PRO A 108 2.78 -6.65 -17.29
CA PRO A 108 3.04 -5.33 -17.82
C PRO A 108 3.03 -4.25 -16.74
N PHE A 109 3.00 -4.59 -15.43
CA PHE A 109 2.70 -3.63 -14.38
C PHE A 109 3.96 -3.13 -13.66
N CYS A 110 3.92 -1.85 -13.31
CA CYS A 110 4.87 -1.21 -12.41
C CYS A 110 4.11 -0.57 -11.25
N GLY A 111 4.54 -0.87 -10.04
CA GLY A 111 4.04 -0.25 -8.81
C GLY A 111 4.95 0.87 -8.33
N ILE A 112 4.35 1.98 -7.95
CA ILE A 112 4.98 3.12 -7.29
C ILE A 112 4.33 3.28 -5.91
N ASP A 113 5.11 3.19 -4.83
CA ASP A 113 4.64 3.39 -3.45
C ASP A 113 5.14 4.74 -2.96
N ILE A 114 4.23 5.58 -2.46
CA ILE A 114 4.56 6.90 -1.93
C ILE A 114 4.16 6.92 -0.45
N ASP A 115 5.17 6.81 0.41
CA ASP A 115 5.02 6.77 1.87
C ASP A 115 4.59 8.14 2.43
N SER A 116 3.71 8.13 3.43
CA SER A 116 3.34 9.32 4.24
C SER A 116 2.92 10.55 3.44
N CYS A 117 2.31 10.35 2.27
CA CYS A 117 1.90 11.42 1.37
C CYS A 117 0.43 11.82 1.49
N ARG A 118 -0.37 11.15 2.33
CA ARG A 118 -1.80 11.43 2.50
C ARG A 118 -2.12 11.71 3.97
N ASP A 119 -2.90 12.76 4.21
CA ASP A 119 -3.54 12.98 5.50
C ASP A 119 -4.78 12.07 5.62
N PRO A 120 -4.82 11.12 6.58
CA PRO A 120 -5.94 10.21 6.72
C PRO A 120 -7.25 10.87 7.16
N ARG A 121 -7.20 12.07 7.78
CA ARG A 121 -8.39 12.81 8.22
C ARG A 121 -9.01 13.63 7.10
N THR A 122 -8.18 14.32 6.33
CA THR A 122 -8.65 15.25 5.28
C THR A 122 -8.68 14.62 3.90
N GLY A 123 -7.91 13.54 3.69
CA GLY A 123 -7.73 12.92 2.39
C GLY A 123 -6.80 13.68 1.44
N LEU A 124 -6.28 14.84 1.87
CA LEU A 124 -5.33 15.62 1.08
C LEU A 124 -4.05 14.82 0.84
N ILE A 125 -3.57 14.84 -0.40
CA ILE A 125 -2.32 14.21 -0.82
C ILE A 125 -1.25 15.27 -1.09
N SER A 126 0.01 14.89 -0.92
CA SER A 126 1.16 15.75 -1.18
C SER A 126 1.28 16.10 -2.67
N GLU A 127 2.00 17.19 -2.95
CA GLU A 127 2.35 17.60 -4.32
C GLU A 127 2.98 16.46 -5.11
N LEU A 128 3.94 15.76 -4.51
CA LEU A 128 4.61 14.62 -5.15
C LEU A 128 3.61 13.54 -5.59
N ALA A 129 2.70 13.14 -4.71
CA ALA A 129 1.71 12.10 -5.04
C ALA A 129 0.78 12.56 -6.16
N ARG A 130 0.31 13.81 -6.10
CA ARG A 130 -0.54 14.38 -7.14
C ARG A 130 0.18 14.49 -8.48
N SER A 131 1.40 15.02 -8.51
CA SER A 131 2.19 15.13 -9.75
C SER A 131 2.43 13.76 -10.40
N VAL A 132 2.71 12.72 -9.61
CA VAL A 132 2.88 11.34 -10.13
C VAL A 132 1.56 10.82 -10.73
N MET A 133 0.44 11.01 -10.04
CA MET A 133 -0.88 10.58 -10.51
C MET A 133 -1.35 11.35 -11.77
N GLU A 134 -0.96 12.61 -11.92
CA GLU A 134 -1.31 13.44 -13.08
C GLU A 134 -0.41 13.14 -14.29
N ALA A 135 0.87 12.82 -14.06
CA ALA A 135 1.84 12.56 -15.12
C ALA A 135 1.70 11.17 -15.78
N ILE A 136 1.06 10.21 -15.09
CA ILE A 136 1.05 8.81 -15.50
C ILE A 136 -0.39 8.31 -15.62
N PRO A 137 -0.80 7.73 -16.78
CA PRO A 137 -2.04 6.97 -16.86
C PRO A 137 -1.98 5.77 -15.91
N CYS A 138 -2.72 5.84 -14.79
CA CYS A 138 -2.59 4.88 -13.72
C CYS A 138 -3.92 4.56 -13.01
N TYR A 139 -3.91 3.45 -12.29
CA TYR A 139 -4.76 3.25 -11.12
C TYR A 139 -4.01 3.76 -9.89
N ALA A 140 -4.68 4.48 -8.99
CA ALA A 140 -4.11 4.89 -7.72
C ALA A 140 -5.06 4.54 -6.58
N GLU A 141 -4.52 4.18 -5.43
CA GLU A 141 -5.29 3.85 -4.23
C GLU A 141 -4.59 4.29 -2.94
N VAL A 142 -5.39 4.49 -1.89
CA VAL A 142 -4.88 4.73 -0.55
C VAL A 142 -4.21 3.45 -0.04
N SER A 143 -2.98 3.55 0.47
CA SER A 143 -2.28 2.39 1.05
C SER A 143 -2.96 1.92 2.33
N VAL A 144 -2.68 0.69 2.77
CA VAL A 144 -3.39 0.08 3.91
C VAL A 144 -3.28 0.86 5.22
N SER A 145 -2.27 1.72 5.41
CA SER A 145 -2.17 2.56 6.61
C SER A 145 -3.07 3.79 6.58
N GLY A 146 -3.67 4.11 5.43
CA GLY A 146 -4.44 5.35 5.22
C GLY A 146 -3.58 6.57 4.90
N THR A 147 -2.26 6.46 5.03
CA THR A 147 -1.31 7.59 4.98
C THR A 147 -0.44 7.63 3.73
N GLY A 148 -0.38 6.55 2.96
CA GLY A 148 0.38 6.49 1.70
C GLY A 148 -0.55 6.32 0.51
N VAL A 149 0.05 6.32 -0.68
CA VAL A 149 -0.63 6.10 -1.95
C VAL A 149 0.15 5.08 -2.76
N HIS A 150 -0.53 4.05 -3.26
CA HIS A 150 0.01 3.18 -4.29
C HIS A 150 -0.47 3.66 -5.66
N VAL A 151 0.44 3.74 -6.62
CA VAL A 151 0.15 4.03 -8.02
C VAL A 151 0.59 2.84 -8.86
N ILE A 152 -0.31 2.28 -9.65
CA ILE A 152 -0.08 1.14 -10.52
C ILE A 152 -0.30 1.57 -11.96
N THR A 153 0.70 1.39 -12.79
CA THR A 153 0.65 1.72 -14.21
C THR A 153 1.17 0.56 -15.06
N ARG A 154 0.94 0.64 -16.37
CA ARG A 154 1.62 -0.24 -17.32
C ARG A 154 2.97 0.34 -17.67
N GLY A 155 4.03 -0.41 -17.43
CA GLY A 155 5.39 0.05 -17.68
C GLY A 155 6.45 -0.92 -17.16
N SER A 156 7.69 -0.70 -17.56
CA SER A 156 8.84 -1.47 -17.09
C SER A 156 10.02 -0.56 -16.82
N LEU A 157 10.85 -0.95 -15.85
CA LEU A 157 12.13 -0.31 -15.55
C LEU A 157 13.23 -0.67 -16.56
N GLY A 158 12.92 -1.51 -17.57
CA GLY A 158 13.85 -1.86 -18.64
C GLY A 158 15.04 -2.68 -18.14
N GLY A 159 14.79 -3.65 -17.26
CA GLY A 159 15.83 -4.47 -16.64
C GLY A 159 16.56 -3.82 -15.46
N ARG A 160 16.40 -2.51 -15.22
CA ARG A 160 16.98 -1.83 -14.05
C ARG A 160 16.32 -2.30 -12.75
N SER A 161 17.09 -2.37 -11.67
CA SER A 161 16.52 -2.67 -10.36
C SER A 161 15.57 -1.56 -9.91
N GLY A 162 14.42 -1.96 -9.35
CA GLY A 162 13.59 -1.06 -8.56
C GLY A 162 14.29 -0.60 -7.29
N GLY A 163 13.75 0.42 -6.65
CA GLY A 163 14.36 0.99 -5.45
C GLY A 163 13.59 2.14 -4.84
N LYS A 164 14.14 2.65 -3.74
CA LYS A 164 13.60 3.77 -2.96
C LYS A 164 14.44 5.03 -3.19
N SER A 165 13.76 6.15 -3.38
CA SER A 165 14.33 7.49 -3.31
C SER A 165 13.41 8.39 -2.48
N GLY A 166 13.89 8.81 -1.30
CA GLY A 166 13.06 9.56 -0.36
C GLY A 166 11.81 8.79 0.06
N ALA A 167 10.63 9.38 -0.15
CA ALA A 167 9.33 8.77 0.16
C ALA A 167 8.79 7.86 -0.95
N LEU A 168 9.47 7.81 -2.11
CA LEU A 168 8.97 7.12 -3.30
C LEU A 168 9.75 5.83 -3.54
N GLU A 169 9.04 4.72 -3.76
CA GLU A 169 9.61 3.45 -4.19
C GLU A 169 8.99 3.00 -5.52
N VAL A 170 9.78 2.37 -6.39
CA VAL A 170 9.31 1.87 -7.69
C VAL A 170 9.76 0.43 -7.91
N TYR A 171 8.85 -0.44 -8.29
CA TYR A 171 9.14 -1.83 -8.63
C TYR A 171 8.23 -2.36 -9.75
N ASP A 172 8.83 -3.04 -10.72
CA ASP A 172 8.14 -3.82 -11.76
C ASP A 172 8.39 -5.33 -11.60
N ARG A 173 9.06 -5.77 -10.53
CA ARG A 173 9.31 -7.19 -10.21
C ARG A 173 9.74 -7.42 -8.76
N GLY A 174 9.56 -8.66 -8.27
CA GLY A 174 10.22 -9.20 -7.07
C GLY A 174 9.71 -8.66 -5.73
N ARG A 175 8.81 -7.67 -5.79
CA ARG A 175 8.06 -7.12 -4.65
C ARG A 175 6.57 -7.38 -4.85
N TYR A 176 5.84 -7.33 -3.76
CA TYR A 176 4.39 -7.28 -3.80
C TYR A 176 3.94 -5.99 -3.14
N PHE A 177 2.83 -5.42 -3.61
CA PHE A 177 2.14 -4.34 -2.90
C PHE A 177 0.88 -4.89 -2.26
N THR A 178 0.52 -4.38 -1.08
CA THR A 178 -0.83 -4.61 -0.54
C THR A 178 -1.85 -3.84 -1.34
N PHE A 179 -3.04 -4.40 -1.53
CA PHE A 179 -4.12 -3.74 -2.26
C PHE A 179 -5.29 -3.42 -1.33
N THR A 180 -5.85 -2.23 -1.49
CA THR A 180 -7.00 -1.77 -0.69
C THR A 180 -8.25 -1.55 -1.53
N GLY A 181 -8.15 -1.24 -2.82
CA GLY A 181 -9.32 -0.81 -3.59
C GLY A 181 -9.86 0.57 -3.19
N HIS A 182 -9.24 1.29 -2.25
CA HIS A 182 -9.66 2.66 -1.89
C HIS A 182 -9.17 3.63 -2.94
N ARG A 183 -9.84 3.60 -4.11
CA ARG A 183 -9.41 4.28 -5.33
C ARG A 183 -9.31 5.78 -5.12
N LEU A 184 -8.21 6.35 -5.60
CA LEU A 184 -8.01 7.79 -5.72
C LEU A 184 -8.18 8.18 -7.19
N LEU A 185 -8.97 9.22 -7.42
CA LEU A 185 -9.08 9.84 -8.73
C LEU A 185 -8.09 11.02 -8.78
N PRO A 186 -7.38 11.22 -9.91
CA PRO A 186 -6.71 12.49 -10.14
C PRO A 186 -7.77 13.58 -10.05
N GLY A 187 -7.57 14.53 -9.14
CA GLY A 187 -8.62 15.46 -8.73
C GLY A 187 -9.19 16.23 -9.93
N ARG A 188 -10.51 16.32 -10.00
CA ARG A 188 -11.08 17.64 -10.28
C ARG A 188 -10.66 18.50 -9.10
N ALA A 189 -9.96 19.59 -9.36
CA ALA A 189 -9.72 20.62 -8.36
C ALA A 189 -11.05 20.97 -7.69
N GLY A 190 -11.02 21.25 -6.39
CA GLY A 190 -12.21 21.58 -5.60
C GLY A 190 -13.11 22.58 -6.33
N GLU A 191 -14.41 22.30 -6.30
CA GLU A 191 -15.43 23.35 -6.43
C GLU A 191 -15.40 24.23 -5.17
#